data_AF-A0ABD2NBN9-F1
#
_entry.id   AF-A0ABD2NBN9-F1
#
_cell.length_a   1.000
_cell.length_b   1.000
_cell.length_c   1.000
_cell.angle_alpha   90.00
_cell.angle_beta   90.00
_cell.angle_gamma   90.00
#
_symmetry.space_group_name_H-M   'P 1'
#
loop_
_entity.id
_entity.type
_entity.pdbx_description
1 polymer ?
#
loop_
_entity_poly.entity_id
_entity_poly.type
_entity_poly.pdbx_seq_one_letter_code
_entity_poly.pdbx_strand_id
1 'polypeptide(L)'
;MFSFFQFKYIILSQHNYLNQEFLQIPIMGRRYYCDYCDKTFIDDIEARKKHLQSSHHIKLRNLYYEDCRDPSVILRDEIVKASCRRYEQNGTCQFAGNCKYRHYTQEELWELKQQVDYQEFLKQKKREEALNIPTIDSWMEKYSEKHLNKSDSNIVRPFWSYPSALEKRTDLPPSLRKYQEGDFLNDNFEEWG
;
A
#
# COMPACT_ATOMS: atom_id res chain seq x y z
N MET A 1 -5.83 35.17 -50.98
CA MET A 1 -6.87 34.42 -51.72
C MET A 1 -6.41 32.97 -51.80
N PHE A 2 -7.13 32.05 -51.15
CA PHE A 2 -7.07 30.56 -51.22
C PHE A 2 -5.71 29.90 -50.86
N SER A 3 -5.46 29.24 -49.71
CA SER A 3 -6.26 28.38 -48.82
C SER A 3 -6.42 26.91 -49.30
N PHE A 4 -6.13 25.99 -48.36
CA PHE A 4 -6.48 24.56 -48.26
C PHE A 4 -5.69 23.51 -49.09
N PHE A 5 -4.91 22.64 -48.42
CA PHE A 5 -5.29 21.30 -47.88
C PHE A 5 -5.74 20.32 -48.98
N GLN A 6 -5.04 19.19 -49.18
CA GLN A 6 -5.57 17.86 -48.84
C GLN A 6 -4.58 16.70 -49.09
N PHE A 7 -4.39 15.92 -48.03
CA PHE A 7 -4.45 14.45 -47.96
C PHE A 7 -3.73 13.57 -48.99
N LYS A 8 -2.82 12.75 -48.48
CA LYS A 8 -2.82 11.29 -48.74
C LYS A 8 -2.43 10.52 -47.47
N TYR A 9 -3.44 9.98 -46.81
CA TYR A 9 -3.34 8.84 -45.90
C TYR A 9 -3.59 7.57 -46.73
N ILE A 10 -2.61 6.66 -46.78
CA ILE A 10 -2.76 5.21 -47.03
C ILE A 10 -1.60 4.58 -46.23
N ILE A 11 -1.79 4.17 -44.97
CA ILE A 11 -2.25 2.85 -44.49
C ILE A 11 -1.31 1.69 -44.89
N LEU A 12 -0.69 1.12 -43.83
CA LEU A 12 -0.17 -0.24 -43.63
C LEU A 12 1.08 -0.68 -44.40
N SER A 13 2.15 -1.02 -43.66
CA SER A 13 2.35 -2.39 -43.19
C SER A 13 3.83 -2.65 -42.89
N GLN A 14 4.12 -2.92 -41.61
CA GLN A 14 5.09 -3.92 -41.12
C GLN A 14 6.58 -3.78 -41.52
N HIS A 15 7.46 -3.53 -40.54
CA HIS A 15 8.14 -4.62 -39.80
C HIS A 15 9.25 -4.07 -38.88
N ASN A 16 9.20 -4.52 -37.63
CA ASN A 16 10.33 -4.88 -36.77
C ASN A 16 11.49 -3.89 -36.63
N TYR A 17 11.33 -2.94 -35.70
CA TYR A 17 12.45 -2.30 -35.01
C TYR A 17 12.23 -2.43 -33.51
N LEU A 18 12.81 -3.46 -32.89
CA LEU A 18 13.35 -3.44 -31.52
C LEU A 18 14.27 -4.67 -31.36
N ASN A 19 15.38 -4.68 -32.12
CA ASN A 19 16.55 -5.48 -31.75
C ASN A 19 17.24 -4.75 -30.61
N GLN A 20 16.81 -5.06 -29.39
CA GLN A 20 17.50 -4.69 -28.18
C GLN A 20 18.54 -5.78 -27.94
N GLU A 21 19.82 -5.48 -28.20
CA GLU A 21 20.96 -6.29 -27.76
C GLU A 21 20.96 -6.34 -26.23
N PHE A 22 20.16 -7.25 -25.67
CA PHE A 22 20.31 -7.68 -24.30
C PHE A 22 21.48 -8.65 -24.26
N LEU A 23 22.60 -8.15 -23.75
CA LEU A 23 23.77 -8.93 -23.37
C LEU A 23 23.33 -10.23 -22.70
N GLN A 24 23.60 -11.34 -23.39
CA GLN A 24 23.32 -12.68 -22.95
C GLN A 24 24.33 -13.04 -21.85
N ILE A 25 24.07 -12.57 -20.64
CA ILE A 25 24.77 -13.02 -19.44
C ILE A 25 24.37 -14.49 -19.24
N PRO A 26 25.30 -15.45 -19.21
CA PRO A 26 24.97 -16.84 -18.94
C PRO A 26 24.47 -16.95 -17.49
N ILE A 27 23.15 -17.05 -17.31
CA ILE A 27 22.51 -17.06 -15.99
C ILE A 27 22.69 -18.45 -15.38
N MET A 28 23.67 -18.61 -14.51
CA MET A 28 23.61 -19.67 -13.50
C MET A 28 22.41 -19.39 -12.57
N GLY A 29 21.29 -20.07 -12.83
CA GLY A 29 20.40 -20.56 -11.77
C GLY A 29 19.37 -19.62 -11.16
N ARG A 30 18.87 -18.58 -11.86
CA ARG A 30 17.65 -17.91 -11.36
C ARG A 30 16.50 -18.90 -11.36
N ARG A 31 15.86 -19.09 -10.20
CA ARG A 31 14.68 -19.94 -10.02
C ARG A 31 13.47 -19.05 -9.77
N TYR A 32 12.37 -19.36 -10.44
CA TYR A 32 11.08 -18.74 -10.19
C TYR A 32 10.31 -19.55 -9.15
N TYR A 33 9.76 -18.86 -8.16
CA TYR A 33 8.83 -19.41 -7.18
C TYR A 33 7.42 -18.90 -7.46
N CYS A 34 6.43 -19.78 -7.41
CA CYS A 34 5.03 -19.40 -7.48
C CYS A 34 4.34 -19.60 -6.13
N ASP A 35 3.90 -18.50 -5.51
CA ASP A 35 3.21 -18.51 -4.22
C ASP A 35 1.88 -19.27 -4.23
N TYR A 36 1.20 -19.34 -5.37
CA TYR A 36 -0.08 -20.05 -5.47
C TYR A 36 0.08 -21.56 -5.61
N CYS A 37 1.22 -22.02 -6.12
CA CYS A 37 1.44 -23.42 -6.47
C CYS A 37 2.50 -24.10 -5.60
N ASP A 38 3.20 -23.35 -4.74
CA ASP A 38 4.34 -23.77 -3.92
C ASP A 38 5.39 -24.55 -4.71
N LYS A 39 5.71 -24.05 -5.92
CA LYS A 39 6.64 -24.69 -6.85
C LYS A 39 7.78 -23.75 -7.21
N THR A 40 9.00 -24.26 -7.10
CA THR A 40 10.21 -23.64 -7.64
C THR A 40 10.62 -24.31 -8.94
N PHE A 41 10.87 -23.56 -10.01
CA PHE A 41 11.43 -24.07 -11.26
C PHE A 41 12.47 -23.11 -11.84
N ILE A 42 13.20 -23.55 -12.88
CA ILE A 42 14.20 -22.71 -13.55
C ILE A 42 13.48 -21.51 -14.17
N ASP A 43 13.99 -20.31 -13.94
CA ASP A 43 13.34 -19.08 -14.38
C ASP A 43 13.55 -18.82 -15.88
N ASP A 44 12.79 -19.55 -16.67
CA ASP A 44 12.62 -19.34 -18.11
C ASP A 44 11.31 -18.59 -18.36
N ILE A 45 11.36 -17.56 -19.22
CA ILE A 45 10.22 -16.66 -19.48
C ILE A 45 9.05 -17.44 -20.08
N GLU A 46 9.33 -18.38 -21.00
CA GLU A 46 8.28 -19.20 -21.62
C GLU A 46 7.69 -20.20 -20.65
N ALA A 47 8.53 -20.91 -19.89
CA ALA A 47 8.10 -21.82 -18.83
C ALA A 47 7.24 -21.11 -17.79
N ARG A 48 7.64 -19.90 -17.36
CA ARG A 48 6.88 -19.07 -16.43
C ARG A 48 5.52 -18.70 -17.01
N LYS A 49 5.46 -18.26 -18.27
CA LYS A 49 4.19 -17.92 -18.94
C LYS A 49 3.26 -19.14 -19.03
N LYS A 50 3.78 -20.30 -19.43
CA LYS A 50 3.02 -21.55 -19.49
C LYS A 50 2.51 -21.97 -18.10
N HIS A 51 3.33 -21.80 -17.06
CA HIS A 51 2.92 -22.06 -15.69
C HIS A 51 1.76 -21.17 -15.24
N LEU A 52 1.86 -19.85 -15.46
CA LEU A 52 0.81 -18.89 -15.08
C LEU A 52 -0.50 -19.09 -15.87
N GLN A 53 -0.41 -19.58 -17.09
CA GLN A 53 -1.58 -19.91 -17.92
C GLN A 53 -2.12 -21.33 -17.69
N SER A 54 -1.46 -22.14 -16.86
CA SER A 54 -1.91 -23.49 -16.57
C SER A 54 -3.23 -23.49 -15.79
N SER A 55 -4.12 -24.43 -16.11
CA SER A 55 -5.41 -24.58 -15.44
C SER A 55 -5.27 -24.78 -13.94
N HIS A 56 -4.22 -25.50 -13.51
CA HIS A 56 -3.90 -25.73 -12.11
C HIS A 56 -3.57 -24.41 -11.38
N HIS A 57 -2.66 -23.60 -11.94
CA HIS A 57 -2.33 -22.29 -11.37
C HIS A 57 -3.55 -21.38 -11.30
N ILE A 58 -4.31 -21.29 -12.40
CA ILE A 58 -5.53 -20.46 -12.45
C ILE A 58 -6.53 -20.91 -11.37
N LYS A 59 -6.72 -22.22 -11.20
CA LYS A 59 -7.61 -22.76 -10.17
C LYS A 59 -7.15 -22.38 -8.75
N LEU A 60 -5.88 -22.61 -8.41
CA LEU A 60 -5.35 -22.29 -7.08
C LEU A 60 -5.38 -20.78 -6.81
N ARG A 61 -5.03 -19.98 -7.82
CA ARG A 61 -5.14 -18.52 -7.75
C ARG A 61 -6.57 -18.08 -7.47
N ASN A 62 -7.56 -18.66 -8.16
CA ASN A 62 -8.96 -18.31 -7.94
C ASN A 62 -9.41 -18.71 -6.53
N LEU A 63 -9.06 -19.92 -6.06
CA LEU A 63 -9.39 -20.37 -4.69
C LEU A 63 -8.82 -19.41 -3.64
N TYR A 64 -7.57 -19.00 -3.79
CA TYR A 64 -6.95 -18.01 -2.90
C TYR A 64 -7.75 -16.70 -2.82
N TYR A 65 -8.25 -16.21 -3.96
CA TYR A 65 -9.08 -15.00 -3.99
C TYR A 65 -10.49 -15.20 -3.45
N GLU A 66 -11.07 -16.40 -3.57
CA GLU A 66 -12.36 -16.72 -2.94
C GLU A 66 -12.24 -16.72 -1.41
N ASP A 67 -11.14 -17.25 -0.85
CA ASP A 67 -10.91 -17.29 0.60
C ASP A 67 -10.71 -15.88 1.20
N CYS A 68 -10.15 -14.96 0.41
CA CYS A 68 -9.91 -13.58 0.82
C CYS A 68 -11.00 -12.60 0.36
N ARG A 69 -12.16 -13.11 -0.06
CA ARG A 69 -13.24 -12.30 -0.61
C ARG A 69 -13.92 -11.48 0.48
N ASP A 70 -14.14 -10.19 0.20
CA ASP A 70 -14.75 -9.29 1.17
C ASP A 70 -16.20 -9.72 1.47
N PRO A 71 -16.58 -9.95 2.74
CA PRO A 71 -17.93 -10.38 3.11
C PRO A 71 -19.02 -9.42 2.62
N SER A 72 -18.73 -8.12 2.50
CA SER A 72 -19.67 -7.12 1.97
C SER A 72 -19.94 -7.29 0.47
N VAL A 73 -18.96 -7.81 -0.29
CA VAL A 73 -19.12 -8.13 -1.72
C VAL A 73 -19.89 -9.43 -1.87
N ILE A 74 -19.56 -10.44 -1.06
CA ILE A 74 -20.26 -11.74 -1.03
C ILE A 74 -21.75 -11.52 -0.78
N LEU A 75 -22.10 -10.77 0.28
CA LEU A 75 -23.48 -10.50 0.67
C LEU A 75 -24.27 -9.81 -0.45
N ARG A 76 -23.68 -8.79 -1.08
CA ARG A 76 -24.33 -8.06 -2.19
C ARG A 76 -24.63 -8.97 -3.37
N ASP A 77 -23.69 -9.82 -3.75
CA ASP A 77 -23.86 -10.74 -4.88
C ASP A 77 -24.88 -11.83 -4.58
N GLU A 78 -24.95 -12.30 -3.34
CA GLU A 78 -25.80 -13.43 -2.96
C GLU A 78 -27.23 -13.06 -2.62
N ILE A 79 -27.47 -11.86 -2.08
CA ILE A 79 -28.84 -11.36 -1.83
C ILE A 79 -29.62 -11.23 -3.14
N VAL A 80 -28.96 -10.82 -4.23
CA VAL A 80 -29.60 -10.64 -5.55
C VAL A 80 -29.87 -11.98 -6.24
N LYS A 81 -29.12 -13.03 -5.88
CA LYS A 81 -29.28 -14.37 -6.48
C LYS A 81 -30.45 -15.11 -5.83
N ALA A 82 -31.29 -15.73 -6.66
CA ALA A 82 -32.26 -16.70 -6.18
C ALA A 82 -31.56 -17.95 -5.63
N SER A 83 -32.19 -18.66 -4.69
CA SER A 83 -31.62 -19.85 -4.07
C SER A 83 -31.51 -21.03 -5.05
N CYS A 84 -30.46 -21.83 -4.89
CA CYS A 84 -30.22 -22.98 -5.75
C CYS A 84 -31.01 -24.20 -5.27
N ARG A 85 -32.11 -24.53 -5.97
CA ARG A 85 -32.94 -25.69 -5.62
C ARG A 85 -32.17 -27.01 -5.51
N ARG A 86 -31.18 -27.25 -6.37
CA ARG A 86 -30.37 -28.50 -6.32
C ARG A 86 -29.52 -28.57 -5.06
N TYR A 87 -28.93 -27.43 -4.67
CA TYR A 87 -28.12 -27.37 -3.46
C TYR A 87 -28.97 -27.50 -2.21
N GLU A 88 -30.12 -26.82 -2.15
CA GLU A 88 -31.07 -26.92 -1.03
C GLU A 88 -31.58 -28.35 -0.83
N GLN A 89 -31.82 -29.11 -1.89
CA GLN A 89 -32.38 -30.46 -1.80
C GLN A 89 -31.32 -31.53 -1.54
N ASN A 90 -30.17 -31.45 -2.22
CA ASN A 90 -29.18 -32.53 -2.23
C ASN A 90 -27.90 -32.19 -1.45
N GLY A 91 -27.79 -30.97 -0.91
CA GLY A 91 -26.57 -30.43 -0.27
C GLY A 91 -25.37 -30.29 -1.22
N THR A 92 -25.55 -30.58 -2.52
CA THR A 92 -24.47 -30.66 -3.49
C THR A 92 -24.92 -30.06 -4.83
N CYS A 93 -24.07 -29.20 -5.39
CA CYS A 93 -24.31 -28.57 -6.68
C CYS A 93 -23.11 -28.79 -7.60
N GLN A 94 -23.34 -29.35 -8.78
CA GLN A 94 -22.31 -29.63 -9.79
C GLN A 94 -21.58 -28.37 -10.27
N PHE A 95 -22.19 -27.19 -10.13
CA PHE A 95 -21.62 -25.92 -10.56
C PHE A 95 -20.79 -25.22 -9.46
N ALA A 96 -20.86 -25.67 -8.20
CA ALA A 96 -20.11 -25.11 -7.07
C ALA A 96 -20.03 -23.56 -7.08
N GLY A 97 -18.84 -22.98 -7.08
CA GLY A 97 -18.62 -21.51 -7.12
C GLY A 97 -19.06 -20.82 -8.43
N ASN A 98 -19.25 -21.57 -9.51
CA ASN A 98 -19.73 -21.04 -10.79
C ASN A 98 -21.26 -21.09 -10.93
N CYS A 99 -21.98 -21.44 -9.85
CA CYS A 99 -23.43 -21.51 -9.87
C CYS A 99 -24.04 -20.10 -10.01
N LYS A 100 -25.04 -19.97 -10.89
CA LYS A 100 -25.80 -18.72 -11.07
C LYS A 100 -26.69 -18.40 -9.86
N TYR A 101 -27.03 -19.42 -9.08
CA TYR A 101 -27.91 -19.34 -7.91
C TYR A 101 -27.08 -19.35 -6.62
N ARG A 102 -27.60 -18.78 -5.54
CA ARG A 102 -26.89 -18.77 -4.24
C ARG A 102 -26.93 -20.15 -3.58
N HIS A 103 -25.86 -20.50 -2.91
CA HIS A 103 -25.74 -21.70 -2.06
C HIS A 103 -25.82 -21.39 -0.57
N TYR A 104 -26.25 -20.17 -0.22
CA TYR A 104 -26.41 -19.76 1.16
C TYR A 104 -27.87 -19.88 1.58
N THR A 105 -28.06 -20.47 2.74
CA THR A 105 -29.32 -20.49 3.48
C THR A 105 -29.67 -19.08 3.96
N GLN A 106 -30.92 -18.90 4.42
CA GLN A 106 -31.37 -17.59 4.85
C GLN A 106 -30.68 -17.16 6.15
N GLU A 107 -30.37 -18.13 7.00
CA GLU A 107 -29.65 -18.00 8.25
C GLU A 107 -28.20 -17.57 8.01
N GLU A 108 -27.48 -18.23 7.11
CA GLU A 108 -26.10 -17.89 6.77
C GLU A 108 -25.98 -16.48 6.17
N LEU A 109 -26.96 -16.04 5.37
CA LEU A 109 -26.98 -14.67 4.86
C LEU A 109 -27.23 -13.63 5.96
N TRP A 110 -28.02 -13.99 6.97
CA TRP A 110 -28.25 -13.12 8.13
C TRP A 110 -26.98 -12.99 8.98
N GLU A 111 -26.27 -14.09 9.19
CA GLU A 111 -24.95 -14.10 9.86
C GLU A 111 -23.92 -13.27 9.09
N LEU A 112 -23.85 -13.46 7.77
CA LEU A 112 -22.96 -12.69 6.90
C LEU A 112 -23.28 -11.19 6.96
N LYS A 113 -24.56 -10.83 6.98
CA LYS A 113 -25.00 -9.44 7.16
C LYS A 113 -24.53 -8.86 8.50
N GLN A 114 -24.75 -9.58 9.60
CA GLN A 114 -24.28 -9.14 10.92
C GLN A 114 -22.76 -8.94 10.95
N GLN A 115 -22.00 -9.83 10.30
CA GLN A 115 -20.54 -9.69 10.18
C GLN A 115 -20.15 -8.42 9.42
N VAL A 116 -20.83 -8.11 8.31
CA VAL A 116 -20.60 -6.88 7.54
C VAL A 116 -20.92 -5.64 8.37
N ASP A 117 -22.09 -5.62 9.02
CA ASP A 117 -22.53 -4.50 9.86
C ASP A 117 -21.53 -4.26 11.02
N TYR A 118 -21.04 -5.34 11.64
CA TYR A 118 -20.03 -5.24 12.70
C TYR A 118 -18.68 -4.69 12.19
N GLN A 119 -18.23 -5.14 11.01
CA GLN A 119 -17.01 -4.62 10.37
C GLN A 119 -17.15 -3.13 10.03
N GLU A 120 -18.31 -2.69 9.55
CA GLU A 120 -18.60 -1.28 9.28
C GLU A 120 -18.63 -0.45 10.56
N PHE A 121 -19.26 -0.95 11.63
CA PHE A 121 -19.25 -0.31 12.94
C PHE A 121 -17.82 -0.10 13.46
N LEU A 122 -16.96 -1.13 13.37
CA LEU A 122 -15.55 -1.01 13.77
C LEU A 122 -14.79 0.01 12.91
N LYS A 123 -15.03 0.03 11.60
CA LYS A 123 -14.43 1.03 10.70
C LYS A 123 -14.88 2.44 11.05
N GLN A 124 -16.16 2.63 11.37
CA GLN A 124 -16.70 3.93 11.78
C GLN A 124 -16.10 4.38 13.12
N LYS A 125 -16.09 3.50 14.13
CA LYS A 125 -15.46 3.79 15.42
C LYS A 125 -13.99 4.20 15.26
N LYS A 126 -13.22 3.47 14.42
CA LYS A 126 -11.83 3.85 14.10
C LYS A 126 -11.73 5.21 13.41
N ARG A 127 -12.68 5.56 12.53
CA ARG A 127 -12.71 6.90 11.90
C ARG A 127 -13.02 7.98 12.92
N GLU A 128 -13.97 7.75 13.82
CA GLU A 128 -14.32 8.69 14.90
C GLU A 128 -13.14 8.90 15.86
N GLU A 129 -12.45 7.82 16.24
CA GLU A 129 -11.20 7.87 17.01
C GLU A 129 -10.10 8.63 16.26
N ALA A 130 -9.96 8.40 14.94
CA ALA A 130 -8.99 9.10 14.11
C ALA A 130 -9.34 10.58 13.87
N LEU A 131 -10.59 11.01 14.06
CA LEU A 131 -10.98 12.42 14.06
C LEU A 131 -10.75 13.06 15.44
N ASN A 132 -10.75 12.27 16.51
CA ASN A 132 -10.40 12.69 17.86
C ASN A 132 -8.88 12.71 18.06
N ILE A 133 -8.18 13.37 17.14
CA ILE A 133 -6.76 13.69 17.31
C ILE A 133 -6.69 14.79 18.37
N PRO A 134 -5.98 14.60 19.49
CA PRO A 134 -5.82 15.66 20.48
C PRO A 134 -5.28 16.92 19.82
N THR A 135 -5.91 18.07 20.09
CA THR A 135 -5.40 19.37 19.63
C THR A 135 -3.96 19.54 20.10
N ILE A 136 -3.13 20.23 19.31
CA ILE A 136 -1.74 20.57 19.67
C ILE A 136 -1.66 21.13 21.10
N ASP A 137 -2.61 21.97 21.48
CA ASP A 137 -2.70 22.56 22.83
C ASP A 137 -2.85 21.50 23.94
N SER A 138 -3.74 20.52 23.76
CA SER A 138 -3.92 19.41 24.71
C SER A 138 -2.66 18.55 24.83
N TRP A 139 -1.92 18.38 23.74
CA TRP A 139 -0.62 17.70 23.77
C TRP A 139 0.44 18.54 24.50
N MET A 140 0.48 19.85 24.28
CA MET A 140 1.39 20.80 24.95
C MET A 140 1.14 20.87 26.46
N GLU A 141 -0.11 20.87 26.89
CA GLU A 141 -0.50 20.79 28.31
C GLU A 141 0.04 19.50 28.94
N LYS A 142 -0.24 18.34 28.33
CA LYS A 142 0.25 17.04 28.83
C LYS A 142 1.78 16.93 28.85
N TYR A 143 2.46 17.53 27.89
CA TYR A 143 3.92 17.62 27.86
C TYR A 143 4.44 18.52 28.99
N SER A 144 3.87 19.71 29.13
CA SER A 144 4.29 20.67 30.15
C SER A 144 4.05 20.16 31.57
N GLU A 145 2.91 19.54 31.87
CA GLU A 145 2.65 18.89 33.17
C GLU A 145 3.68 17.81 33.51
N LYS A 146 4.13 17.04 32.51
CA LYS A 146 5.13 15.99 32.70
C LYS A 146 6.54 16.54 32.94
N HIS A 147 6.85 17.71 32.37
CA HIS A 147 8.19 18.31 32.41
C HIS A 147 8.34 19.46 33.43
N LEU A 148 7.25 20.11 33.86
CA LEU A 148 7.24 21.17 34.89
C LEU A 148 7.27 20.60 36.32
N ASN A 149 6.76 19.38 36.52
CA ASN A 149 6.78 18.70 37.84
C ASN A 149 8.17 18.14 38.22
N LYS A 150 9.21 18.42 37.42
CA LYS A 150 10.60 17.97 37.62
C LYS A 150 11.54 19.19 37.67
N SER A 151 11.51 19.89 38.81
CA SER A 151 12.50 20.87 39.30
C SER A 151 12.76 22.16 38.49
N ASP A 152 12.48 23.27 39.17
CA ASP A 152 13.14 24.58 39.19
C ASP A 152 13.44 25.37 37.89
N SER A 153 12.72 26.49 37.80
CA SER A 153 13.11 27.78 37.20
C SER A 153 13.54 27.77 35.73
N ASN A 154 12.60 28.12 34.84
CA ASN A 154 12.75 28.92 33.60
C ASN A 154 13.94 28.69 32.64
N ILE A 155 14.77 27.66 32.82
CA ILE A 155 15.95 27.38 32.01
C ILE A 155 15.70 26.07 31.29
N VAL A 156 15.31 26.18 30.02
CA VAL A 156 15.32 25.03 29.10
C VAL A 156 16.77 24.61 28.94
N ARG A 157 17.21 23.57 29.64
CA ARG A 157 18.52 22.98 29.42
C ARG A 157 18.41 22.02 28.22
N PRO A 158 19.01 22.33 27.06
CA PRO A 158 19.09 21.36 25.98
C PRO A 158 19.82 20.10 26.49
N PHE A 159 19.41 18.93 26.00
CA PHE A 159 20.07 17.65 26.29
C PHE A 159 21.58 17.68 25.96
N TRP A 160 21.95 18.54 25.01
CA TRP A 160 23.33 18.80 24.65
C TRP A 160 23.81 20.13 25.24
N SER A 161 24.96 20.12 25.90
CA SER A 161 25.63 21.33 26.37
C SER A 161 26.90 21.57 25.55
N TYR A 162 27.18 22.83 25.24
CA TYR A 162 28.40 23.20 24.52
C TYR A 162 29.61 22.94 25.43
N PRO A 163 30.59 22.11 25.01
CA PRO A 163 31.73 21.78 25.86
C PRO A 163 32.57 23.02 26.19
N SER A 164 32.84 23.27 27.48
CA SER A 164 33.62 24.43 27.95
C SER A 164 35.06 24.47 27.39
N ALA A 165 35.58 23.32 26.96
CA ALA A 165 36.89 23.23 26.29
C ALA A 165 36.92 23.95 24.94
N LEU A 166 35.77 24.08 24.27
CA LEU A 166 35.64 24.75 22.98
C LEU A 166 35.38 26.25 23.12
N GLU A 167 34.86 26.72 24.27
CA GLU A 167 34.57 28.16 24.49
C GLU A 167 35.83 29.04 24.45
N LYS A 168 36.99 28.48 24.78
CA LYS A 168 38.27 29.21 24.83
C LYS A 168 39.04 29.16 23.50
N ARG A 169 38.54 28.42 22.50
CA ARG A 169 39.24 28.21 21.23
C ARG A 169 38.77 29.20 20.18
N THR A 170 39.70 29.98 19.63
CA THR A 170 39.45 30.96 18.56
C THR A 170 39.64 30.38 17.16
N ASP A 171 40.21 29.18 17.06
CA ASP A 171 40.56 28.47 15.82
C ASP A 171 39.47 27.51 15.33
N LEU A 172 38.25 27.61 15.86
CA LEU A 172 37.14 26.75 15.48
C LEU A 172 36.56 27.15 14.12
N PRO A 173 36.18 26.20 13.25
CA PRO A 173 35.41 26.49 12.06
C PRO A 173 34.02 27.03 12.44
N PRO A 174 33.36 27.83 11.58
CA PRO A 174 32.05 28.43 11.88
C PRO A 174 31.01 27.44 12.41
N SER A 175 30.98 26.21 11.90
CA SER A 175 30.04 25.15 12.31
C SER A 175 30.24 24.62 13.74
N LEU A 176 31.40 24.85 14.37
CA LEU A 176 31.71 24.38 15.73
C LEU A 176 31.79 25.52 16.76
N ARG A 177 31.57 26.77 16.34
CA ARG A 177 31.51 27.92 17.24
C ARG A 177 30.14 27.98 17.93
N LYS A 178 30.14 28.49 19.16
CA LYS A 178 28.90 28.79 19.88
C LYS A 178 28.25 30.01 19.26
N TYR A 179 27.05 29.84 18.68
CA TYR A 179 26.26 30.95 18.15
C TYR A 179 26.08 32.05 19.21
N GLN A 180 26.30 33.29 18.80
CA GLN A 180 26.05 34.50 19.58
C GLN A 180 24.83 35.24 19.03
N GLU A 181 24.25 36.13 19.81
CA GLU A 181 23.09 36.94 19.38
C GLU A 181 23.37 37.74 18.10
N GLY A 182 24.62 38.17 17.89
CA GLY A 182 25.05 38.90 16.69
C GLY A 182 25.14 38.06 15.41
N ASP A 183 25.20 36.73 15.51
CA ASP A 183 25.27 35.85 14.33
C ASP A 183 23.91 35.76 13.59
N PHE A 184 22.81 36.11 14.27
CA PHE A 184 21.45 36.10 13.73
C PHE A 184 21.06 37.40 13.02
N LEU A 185 21.95 38.39 12.97
CA LEU A 185 21.69 39.69 12.31
C LEU A 185 22.02 39.71 10.83
N ASN A 186 22.58 38.62 10.30
CA ASN A 186 23.04 38.53 8.92
C ASN A 186 22.14 37.57 8.12
N ASP A 187 21.14 38.13 7.44
CA ASP A 187 20.16 37.39 6.62
C ASP A 187 20.70 36.96 5.24
N ASN A 188 22.01 37.05 5.02
CA ASN A 188 22.62 36.76 3.73
C ASN A 188 22.88 35.25 3.59
N PHE A 189 21.83 34.48 3.35
CA PHE A 189 21.93 33.08 2.97
C PHE A 189 22.31 33.00 1.48
N GLU A 190 23.47 32.42 1.18
CA GLU A 190 23.85 32.10 -0.19
C GLU A 190 22.79 31.14 -0.77
N GLU A 191 22.23 31.48 -1.92
CA GLU A 191 21.15 30.74 -2.56
C GLU A 191 21.67 29.34 -2.91
N TRP A 192 21.16 28.31 -2.23
CA TRP A 192 21.56 26.93 -2.50
C TRP A 192 21.05 26.55 -3.89
N GLY A 193 21.98 26.48 -4.86
CA GLY A 193 21.75 25.94 -6.20
C GLY A 193 21.50 24.43 -6.20
#